data_AF-A0A1E7IV13-F1
#
_entry.id   AF-A0A1E7IV13-F1
#
_cell.length_a   1.000
_cell.length_b   1.000
_cell.length_c   1.000
_cell.angle_alpha   90.00
_cell.angle_beta   90.00
_cell.angle_gamma   90.00
#
_symmetry.space_group_name_H-M   'P 1'
#
loop_
_entity.id
_entity.type
_entity.pdbx_description
1 polymer ?
#
loop_
_entity_poly.entity_id
_entity_poly.type
_entity_poly.pdbx_seq_one_letter_code
_entity_poly.pdbx_strand_id
1 'polypeptide(L)'
;MPWIGNNLDDILCEQHSRTVGRDNCVSFEGVTLQIPANDYRCNYIKARVRIHRYLDGTLAIFHGPRKLAIYDQQGQLQIQKQAQNQ
;
A
#
# COMPACT_ATOMS: atom_id res chain seq x y z
N MET A 1 -7.45 -21.90 -22.26
CA MET A 1 -6.96 -21.91 -20.86
C MET A 1 -7.29 -20.55 -20.25
N PRO A 2 -8.16 -20.46 -19.23
CA PRO A 2 -8.39 -19.20 -18.54
C PRO A 2 -7.13 -18.82 -17.75
N TRP A 3 -6.81 -17.54 -17.70
CA TRP A 3 -5.69 -17.02 -16.92
C TRP A 3 -6.00 -17.19 -15.41
N ILE A 4 -5.12 -17.89 -14.69
CA ILE A 4 -5.19 -18.15 -13.22
C ILE A 4 -4.21 -17.23 -12.48
N GLY A 5 -3.79 -16.11 -13.09
CA GLY A 5 -3.11 -15.10 -12.29
C GLY A 5 -4.16 -14.41 -11.43
N ASN A 6 -3.87 -14.15 -10.17
CA ASN A 6 -4.70 -13.26 -9.38
C ASN A 6 -4.11 -11.84 -9.48
N ASN A 7 -5.01 -10.88 -9.65
CA ASN A 7 -4.79 -9.43 -9.51
C ASN A 7 -3.84 -8.77 -10.53
N LEU A 8 -4.29 -8.64 -11.81
CA LEU A 8 -3.57 -7.89 -12.85
C LEU A 8 -3.24 -6.47 -12.41
N ASP A 9 -4.10 -5.86 -11.59
CA ASP A 9 -3.93 -4.48 -11.15
C ASP A 9 -2.67 -4.32 -10.29
N ASP A 10 -2.31 -5.33 -9.49
CA ASP A 10 -1.04 -5.32 -8.72
C ASP A 10 0.20 -5.46 -9.61
N ILE A 11 0.07 -6.04 -10.80
CA ILE A 11 1.17 -6.26 -11.75
C ILE A 11 1.34 -5.06 -12.69
N LEU A 12 0.23 -4.49 -13.16
CA LEU A 12 0.19 -3.44 -14.17
C LEU A 12 0.08 -2.02 -13.58
N CYS A 13 0.12 -1.89 -12.25
CA CYS A 13 0.15 -0.60 -11.58
C CYS A 13 1.52 0.09 -11.69
N GLU A 14 1.51 1.40 -11.48
CA GLU A 14 2.75 2.16 -11.30
C GLU A 14 3.31 1.92 -9.90
N GLN A 15 4.61 1.63 -9.81
CA GLN A 15 5.27 1.32 -8.54
C GLN A 15 6.33 2.36 -8.21
N HIS A 16 6.25 2.94 -7.02
CA HIS A 16 7.19 3.94 -6.53
C HIS A 16 7.83 3.50 -5.23
N SER A 17 9.16 3.41 -5.23
CA SER A 17 9.93 3.17 -4.00
C SER A 17 10.01 4.44 -3.16
N ARG A 18 9.65 4.35 -1.88
CA ARG A 18 9.71 5.45 -0.92
C ARG A 18 10.25 4.97 0.42
N THR A 19 10.76 5.90 1.21
CA THR A 19 11.24 5.65 2.57
C THR A 19 10.23 6.22 3.55
N VAL A 20 9.85 5.44 4.55
CA VAL A 20 8.93 5.86 5.60
C VAL A 20 9.59 6.87 6.54
N GLY A 21 8.86 7.94 6.84
CA GLY A 21 9.25 8.99 7.79
C GLY A 21 9.29 8.52 9.24
N ARG A 22 9.68 9.42 10.14
CA ARG A 22 9.73 9.15 11.59
C ARG A 22 8.33 9.08 12.23
N ASP A 23 7.36 9.69 11.57
CA ASP A 23 5.94 9.71 11.91
C ASP A 23 5.17 8.50 11.35
N ASN A 24 5.88 7.51 10.81
CA ASN A 24 5.30 6.32 10.16
C ASN A 24 4.45 6.65 8.92
N CYS A 25 4.72 7.80 8.29
CA CYS A 25 4.04 8.24 7.07
C CYS A 25 4.95 8.15 5.85
N VAL A 26 4.34 8.16 4.66
CA VAL A 26 5.04 8.24 3.39
C VAL A 26 4.44 9.39 2.57
N SER A 27 5.29 10.29 2.08
CA SER A 27 4.86 11.35 1.18
C SER A 27 4.91 10.89 -0.28
N PHE A 28 3.84 11.19 -1.02
CA PHE A 28 3.70 10.82 -2.42
C PHE A 28 2.79 11.81 -3.14
N GLU A 29 3.27 12.42 -4.23
CA GLU A 29 2.48 13.32 -5.11
C GLU A 29 1.61 14.37 -4.37
N GLY A 30 2.12 14.94 -3.28
CA GLY A 30 1.42 15.96 -2.51
C GLY A 30 0.45 15.44 -1.44
N VAL A 31 0.26 14.12 -1.33
CA VAL A 31 -0.48 13.47 -0.24
C VAL A 31 0.45 12.80 0.76
N THR A 32 -0.03 12.65 2.00
CA THR A 32 0.68 11.97 3.08
C THR A 32 -0.09 10.72 3.47
N LEU A 33 0.55 9.57 3.33
CA LEU A 33 -0.05 8.26 3.56
C LEU A 33 0.46 7.68 4.87
N GLN A 34 -0.37 7.69 5.92
CA GLN A 34 0.00 7.17 7.24
C GLN A 34 -0.15 5.66 7.28
N ILE A 35 0.92 4.93 7.62
CA ILE A 35 0.86 3.48 7.82
C ILE A 35 0.15 3.22 9.16
N PRO A 36 -1.01 2.54 9.15
CA PRO A 36 -1.75 2.26 10.37
C PRO A 36 -1.00 1.26 11.25
N ALA A 37 -1.26 1.31 12.55
CA ALA A 37 -0.83 0.26 13.46
C ALA A 37 -1.47 -1.08 13.05
N ASN A 38 -0.71 -2.17 13.16
CA ASN A 38 -1.23 -3.52 12.97
C ASN A 38 -0.87 -4.38 14.19
N ASP A 39 -1.43 -5.58 14.29
CA ASP A 39 -1.21 -6.48 15.43
C ASP A 39 0.25 -6.97 15.54
N TYR A 40 1.05 -6.76 14.49
CA TYR A 40 2.47 -7.06 14.49
C TYR A 40 3.23 -5.86 15.06
N ARG A 41 4.16 -6.08 15.99
CA ARG A 41 5.00 -5.01 16.55
C ARG A 41 6.12 -4.56 15.60
N CYS A 42 5.81 -4.42 14.32
CA CYS A 42 6.76 -3.96 13.31
C CYS A 42 6.90 -2.44 13.37
N ASN A 43 8.13 -1.95 13.42
CA ASN A 43 8.45 -0.55 13.22
C ASN A 43 8.84 -0.33 11.75
N TYR A 44 8.07 0.50 11.02
CA TYR A 44 8.36 0.82 9.63
C TYR A 44 9.15 2.11 9.46
N ILE A 45 9.49 2.84 10.53
CA ILE A 45 10.31 4.06 10.44
C ILE A 45 11.62 3.75 9.70
N LYS A 46 11.91 4.54 8.66
CA LYS A 46 13.05 4.39 7.74
C LYS A 46 13.02 3.11 6.87
N ALA A 47 11.98 2.29 6.95
CA ALA A 47 11.82 1.16 6.05
C ALA A 47 11.61 1.66 4.61
N ARG A 48 12.11 0.90 3.64
CA ARG A 48 11.81 1.10 2.23
C ARG A 48 10.52 0.36 1.89
N VAL A 49 9.55 1.07 1.36
CA VAL A 49 8.23 0.57 0.96
C VAL A 49 7.98 0.87 -0.51
N ARG A 50 7.02 0.15 -1.09
CA ARG A 50 6.51 0.42 -2.44
C ARG A 50 5.13 1.02 -2.32
N ILE A 51 4.90 2.11 -3.03
CA ILE A 51 3.56 2.63 -3.29
C ILE A 51 3.14 2.11 -4.65
N HIS A 52 2.00 1.44 -4.70
CA HIS A 52 1.32 1.09 -5.93
C HIS A 52 0.27 2.16 -6.21
N ARG A 53 0.31 2.78 -7.39
CA ARG A 53 -0.77 3.63 -7.91
C ARG A 53 -1.52 2.86 -8.97
N TYR A 54 -2.78 2.54 -8.67
CA TYR A 54 -3.66 1.82 -9.58
C TYR A 54 -4.29 2.76 -10.62
N LEU A 55 -4.91 2.19 -11.65
CA LEU A 55 -5.50 2.96 -12.76
C LEU A 55 -6.67 3.85 -12.34
N ASP A 56 -7.41 3.44 -11.30
CA ASP A 56 -8.45 4.26 -10.68
C ASP A 56 -7.87 5.33 -9.74
N GLY A 57 -6.54 5.42 -9.64
CA GLY A 57 -5.79 6.33 -8.80
C GLY A 57 -5.78 5.99 -7.31
N THR A 58 -6.37 4.86 -6.90
CA THR A 58 -6.18 4.35 -5.54
C THR A 58 -4.69 4.05 -5.30
N LEU A 59 -4.28 4.19 -4.05
CA LEU A 59 -2.90 4.01 -3.64
C LEU A 59 -2.81 2.86 -2.64
N ALA A 60 -1.80 2.02 -2.74
CA ALA A 60 -1.52 1.00 -1.73
C ALA A 60 -0.06 1.01 -1.31
N ILE A 61 0.19 0.86 -0.01
CA ILE A 61 1.54 0.72 0.52
C ILE A 61 1.85 -0.75 0.73
N PHE A 62 3.01 -1.18 0.22
CA PHE A 62 3.54 -2.52 0.38
C PHE A 62 4.90 -2.52 1.07
N HIS A 63 5.09 -3.48 1.97
CA HIS A 63 6.40 -3.85 2.49
C HIS A 63 6.67 -5.33 2.15
N GLY A 64 7.55 -5.56 1.17
CA GLY A 64 7.70 -6.87 0.55
C GLY A 64 6.37 -7.32 -0.10
N PRO A 65 5.91 -8.57 0.12
CA PRO A 65 4.64 -9.07 -0.40
C PRO A 65 3.42 -8.58 0.40
N ARG A 66 3.63 -7.95 1.57
CA ARG A 66 2.54 -7.54 2.44
C ARG A 66 2.01 -6.16 2.03
N LYS A 67 0.71 -6.09 1.77
CA LYS A 67 -0.05 -4.84 1.71
C LYS A 67 -0.30 -4.32 3.13
N LEU A 68 0.16 -3.10 3.41
CA LEU A 68 0.03 -2.46 4.71
C LEU A 68 -1.26 -1.65 4.83
N ALA A 69 -1.66 -0.96 3.75
CA ALA A 69 -2.84 -0.11 3.71
C ALA A 69 -3.23 0.24 2.27
N ILE A 70 -4.49 0.63 2.08
CA ILE A 70 -5.03 1.20 0.84
C ILE A 70 -5.59 2.59 1.14
N TYR A 71 -5.46 3.49 0.19
CA TYR A 71 -5.95 4.85 0.24
C TYR A 71 -6.68 5.18 -1.06
N ASP A 72 -7.61 6.12 -0.99
CA ASP A 72 -8.12 6.77 -2.18
C ASP A 72 -7.11 7.75 -2.80
N GLN A 73 -7.49 8.39 -3.91
CA GLN A 73 -6.68 9.39 -4.61
C GLN A 73 -6.31 10.59 -3.74
N GLN A 74 -7.09 10.88 -2.70
CA GLN A 74 -6.89 11.99 -1.78
C GLN A 74 -6.02 11.59 -0.58
N GLY A 75 -5.55 10.34 -0.52
CA GLY A 75 -4.73 9.81 0.56
C GLY A 75 -5.51 9.43 1.81
N GLN A 76 -6.85 9.31 1.74
CA GLN A 76 -7.66 8.84 2.86
C GLN A 76 -7.63 7.33 2.95
N LEU A 77 -7.42 6.83 4.17
CA LEU A 77 -7.32 5.40 4.44
C LEU A 77 -8.65 4.70 4.13
N GLN A 78 -8.62 3.73 3.21
CA GLN A 78 -9.75 2.85 2.96
C GLN A 78 -9.72 1.70 3.95
N ILE A 79 -10.79 1.57 4.74
CA ILE A 79 -10.94 0.46 5.68
C ILE A 79 -11.12 -0.83 4.86
N GLN A 80 -10.04 -1.59 4.69
CA GLN A 80 -10.17 -2.93 4.15
C GLN A 80 -10.79 -3.83 5.23
N LYS A 81 -11.99 -4.35 4.97
CA LYS A 81 -12.42 -5.62 5.58
C LYS A 81 -11.35 -6.64 5.21
N GLN A 82 -10.71 -7.25 6.21
CA GLN A 82 -9.78 -8.35 5.99
C GLN A 82 -10.45 -9.36 5.06
N ALA A 83 -9.89 -9.55 3.86
CA ALA A 83 -10.21 -10.73 3.07
C ALA A 83 -9.65 -11.92 3.85
N GLN A 84 -10.54 -12.61 4.56
CA GLN A 84 -10.32 -13.96 5.03
C GLN A 84 -9.95 -14.80 3.81
N ASN A 85 -8.68 -15.12 3.65
CA ASN A 85 -8.29 -16.16 2.71
C ASN A 85 -8.15 -17.46 3.50
N GLN A 86 -9.07 -18.36 3.14
CA GLN A 86 -9.07 -19.81 3.35
C GLN A 86 -7.76 -20.47 2.94
#